data_AF-A0A350P534-F1
#
_entry.id   AF-A0A350P534-F1
#
_cell.length_a   1.000
_cell.length_b   1.000
_cell.length_c   1.000
_cell.angle_alpha   90.00
_cell.angle_beta   90.00
_cell.angle_gamma   90.00
#
_symmetry.space_group_name_H-M   'P 1'
#
loop_
_entity.id
_entity.type
_entity.pdbx_description
1 polymer ?
#
loop_
_entity_poly.entity_id
_entity_poly.type
_entity_poly.pdbx_seq_one_letter_code
_entity_poly.pdbx_strand_id
1 'polypeptide(L)'
;MHFLQDCVPVYERISDYLFNMSALTRREARQQWRDAIKSSWNNRCAYCGRPPIDDNSLTMDHVRPKSAGGEDRTSNCIPACQECNQNKSSQEWVAWFRMQPFYTIESEWRIRQWLARGLSHFGPYDEEDSKIVDEYANKIMGTWPEGKE
;
A
#
# COMPACT_ATOMS: atom_id res chain seq x y z
N MET A 1 12.88 30.10 -1.04
CA MET A 1 13.61 28.94 -1.59
C MET A 1 12.70 27.75 -1.45
N HIS A 2 12.10 27.29 -2.54
CA HIS A 2 11.32 26.05 -2.52
C HIS A 2 12.31 24.92 -2.23
N PHE A 3 12.21 24.32 -1.04
CA PHE A 3 12.81 23.02 -0.79
C PHE A 3 12.12 22.05 -1.77
N LEU A 4 12.79 21.75 -2.87
CA LEU A 4 12.50 20.53 -3.61
C LEU A 4 12.82 19.42 -2.61
N GLN A 5 11.80 18.90 -1.95
CA GLN A 5 11.91 17.63 -1.27
C GLN A 5 12.20 16.65 -2.39
N ASP A 6 13.47 16.24 -2.52
CA ASP A 6 13.91 15.28 -3.52
C ASP A 6 13.12 13.99 -3.28
N CYS A 7 11.99 13.86 -3.96
CA CYS A 7 11.13 12.68 -3.86
C CYS A 7 11.94 11.51 -4.39
N VAL A 8 12.26 10.55 -3.52
CA VAL A 8 12.94 9.31 -3.93
C VAL A 8 12.06 8.64 -4.99
N PRO A 9 12.58 8.40 -6.21
CA PRO A 9 11.78 7.82 -7.29
C PRO A 9 11.35 6.42 -6.88
N VAL A 10 10.06 6.12 -7.04
CA VAL A 10 9.54 4.78 -6.73
C VAL A 10 9.71 3.89 -7.96
N TYR A 11 10.79 3.12 -8.00
CA TYR A 11 10.95 2.09 -9.05
C TYR A 11 10.25 0.78 -8.69
N GLU A 12 9.87 -0.01 -9.70
CA GLU A 12 9.16 -1.29 -9.52
C GLU A 12 10.03 -2.36 -8.84
N ARG A 13 11.31 -2.44 -9.19
CA ARG A 13 12.25 -3.39 -8.60
C ARG A 13 13.37 -2.69 -7.86
N ILE A 14 13.88 -3.35 -6.83
CA ILE A 14 15.07 -2.91 -6.09
C ILE A 14 16.28 -2.76 -7.03
N SER A 15 16.42 -3.65 -8.03
CA SER A 15 17.52 -3.58 -9.02
C SER A 15 17.52 -2.29 -9.83
N ASP A 16 16.36 -1.66 -9.99
CA ASP A 16 16.21 -0.49 -10.85
C ASP A 16 16.89 0.74 -10.22
N TYR A 17 17.02 0.79 -8.90
CA TYR A 17 17.80 1.82 -8.20
C TYR A 17 19.30 1.72 -8.51
N LEU A 18 19.81 0.50 -8.73
CA LEU A 18 21.20 0.29 -9.18
C LEU A 18 21.35 0.62 -10.66
N PHE A 19 20.40 0.17 -11.48
CA PHE A 19 20.41 0.40 -12.93
C PHE A 19 20.36 1.89 -13.27
N ASN A 20 19.52 2.65 -12.57
CA ASN A 20 19.41 4.10 -12.74
C ASN A 20 20.46 4.89 -11.93
N MET A 21 21.43 4.21 -11.32
CA MET A 21 22.50 4.82 -10.50
C MET A 21 22.00 5.73 -9.36
N SER A 22 20.78 5.52 -8.87
CA SER A 22 20.27 6.24 -7.70
C SER A 22 20.85 5.65 -6.39
N ALA A 23 21.28 4.39 -6.42
CA ALA A 23 21.98 3.71 -5.34
C ALA A 23 23.27 3.06 -5.85
N LEU A 24 24.32 3.03 -5.01
CA LEU A 24 25.62 2.44 -5.35
C LEU A 24 25.74 0.99 -4.88
N THR A 25 24.95 0.61 -3.87
CA THR A 25 24.97 -0.74 -3.29
C THR A 25 23.58 -1.36 -3.23
N ARG A 26 23.50 -2.69 -3.24
CA ARG A 26 22.24 -3.43 -3.02
C ARG A 26 21.58 -3.07 -1.69
N ARG A 27 22.36 -2.70 -0.67
CA ARG A 27 21.84 -2.30 0.65
C ARG A 27 21.15 -0.94 0.56
N GLU A 28 21.79 0.03 -0.07
CA GLU A 28 21.20 1.36 -0.30
C GLU A 28 19.99 1.28 -1.21
N ALA A 29 20.04 0.49 -2.28
CA ALA A 29 18.90 0.26 -3.17
C ALA A 29 17.68 -0.26 -2.41
N ARG A 30 17.86 -1.22 -1.49
CA ARG A 30 16.78 -1.72 -0.61
C ARG A 30 16.30 -0.68 0.39
N GLN A 31 17.17 0.21 0.86
CA GLN A 31 16.79 1.28 1.78
C GLN A 31 15.94 2.31 1.03
N GLN A 32 16.45 2.83 -0.09
CA GLN A 32 15.73 3.78 -0.96
C GLN A 32 14.39 3.22 -1.43
N TRP A 33 14.34 1.94 -1.84
CA TRP A 33 13.08 1.31 -2.24
C TRP A 33 12.04 1.28 -1.11
N ARG A 34 12.45 0.97 0.12
CA ARG A 34 11.53 1.02 1.28
C ARG A 34 11.09 2.44 1.60
N ASP A 35 12.03 3.39 1.56
CA ASP A 35 11.75 4.79 1.89
C ASP A 35 10.83 5.45 0.87
N ALA A 36 11.04 5.15 -0.42
CA ALA A 36 10.18 5.60 -1.51
C ALA A 36 8.74 5.11 -1.29
N ILE A 37 8.55 3.82 -1.01
CA ILE A 37 7.22 3.27 -0.72
C ILE A 37 6.61 3.92 0.52
N LYS A 38 7.32 3.97 1.65
CA LYS A 38 6.80 4.59 2.88
C LYS A 38 6.41 6.06 2.65
N SER A 39 7.23 6.81 1.92
CA SER A 39 6.97 8.21 1.59
C SER A 39 5.72 8.38 0.73
N SER A 40 5.49 7.52 -0.27
CA SER A 40 4.27 7.56 -1.10
C SER A 40 2.98 7.37 -0.28
N TRP A 41 3.06 6.67 0.84
CA TRP A 41 1.95 6.43 1.77
C TRP A 41 1.94 7.39 2.96
N ASN A 42 2.58 8.55 2.82
CA ASN A 42 2.66 9.59 3.86
C ASN A 42 3.21 9.05 5.20
N ASN A 43 4.10 8.04 5.14
CA ASN A 43 4.60 7.31 6.30
C ASN A 43 3.49 6.78 7.21
N ARG A 44 2.44 6.19 6.63
CA ARG A 44 1.33 5.58 7.39
C ARG A 44 1.13 4.12 6.99
N CYS A 45 0.54 3.36 7.90
CA CYS A 45 0.10 1.99 7.60
C CYS A 45 -0.97 2.02 6.51
N ALA A 46 -0.76 1.28 5.43
CA ALA A 46 -1.70 1.16 4.32
C ALA A 46 -3.05 0.53 4.72
N TYR A 47 -3.07 -0.27 5.78
CA TYR A 47 -4.28 -0.91 6.29
C TYR A 47 -5.04 -0.02 7.27
N CYS A 48 -4.44 0.32 8.42
CA CYS A 48 -5.14 1.03 9.51
C CYS A 48 -4.92 2.55 9.52
N GLY A 49 -4.14 3.11 8.59
CA GLY A 49 -3.88 4.55 8.50
C GLY A 49 -3.05 5.16 9.65
N ARG A 50 -2.75 4.38 10.70
CA ARG A 50 -1.97 4.86 11.86
C ARG A 50 -0.54 5.20 11.44
N PRO A 51 0.03 6.31 11.98
CA PRO A 51 1.43 6.62 11.80
C PRO A 51 2.31 5.62 12.59
N PRO A 52 3.61 5.50 12.26
CA PRO A 52 4.57 4.77 13.07
C PRO A 52 4.60 5.31 14.50
N ILE A 53 4.80 4.41 15.46
CA ILE A 53 5.06 4.74 16.87
C ILE A 53 6.54 5.08 17.08
N ASP A 54 7.42 4.47 16.28
CA ASP A 54 8.86 4.70 16.22
C ASP A 54 9.39 4.44 14.78
N ASP A 55 10.65 4.79 14.52
CA ASP A 55 11.30 4.67 13.21
C ASP A 55 11.26 3.26 12.59
N ASN A 56 11.09 2.22 13.41
CA ASN A 56 11.12 0.81 13.02
C ASN A 56 9.73 0.13 13.05
N SER A 57 8.71 0.83 13.53
CA SER A 57 7.35 0.28 13.68
C SER A 57 6.58 0.18 12.36
N LEU A 58 6.97 0.95 11.33
CA LEU A 58 6.42 0.85 9.97
C LEU A 58 7.28 -0.10 9.13
N THR A 59 6.74 -1.27 8.85
CA THR A 59 7.38 -2.37 8.13
C THR A 59 6.89 -2.45 6.68
N MET A 60 7.48 -3.34 5.89
CA MET A 60 6.98 -3.68 4.56
C MET A 60 6.17 -4.97 4.64
N ASP A 61 4.92 -4.94 4.18
CA ASP A 61 4.09 -6.13 4.00
C ASP A 61 4.12 -6.56 2.53
N HIS A 62 4.23 -7.86 2.30
CA HIS A 62 4.01 -8.49 1.01
C HIS A 62 2.53 -8.85 0.90
N VAL A 63 1.79 -8.09 0.10
CA VAL A 63 0.34 -8.24 -0.04
C VAL A 63 0.00 -9.66 -0.48
N ARG A 64 0.64 -10.15 -1.55
CA ARG A 64 0.80 -11.59 -1.77
C ARG A 64 1.99 -12.07 -0.93
N PRO A 65 1.81 -12.97 0.05
CA PRO A 65 2.89 -13.36 0.95
C PRO A 65 4.00 -14.13 0.23
N LYS A 66 5.24 -14.06 0.75
CA LYS A 66 6.40 -14.79 0.19
C LYS A 66 6.18 -16.30 0.13
N SER A 67 5.50 -16.88 1.12
CA SER A 67 5.16 -18.31 1.14
C SER A 67 4.25 -18.73 -0.01
N ALA A 68 3.45 -17.80 -0.55
CA ALA A 68 2.64 -18.01 -1.74
C ALA A 68 3.35 -17.58 -3.03
N GLY A 69 4.62 -17.16 -2.98
CA GLY A 69 5.40 -16.70 -4.14
C GLY A 69 5.32 -15.19 -4.41
N GLY A 70 4.94 -14.37 -3.41
CA GLY A 70 5.02 -12.92 -3.52
C GLY A 70 6.43 -12.39 -3.76
N GLU A 71 6.59 -11.52 -4.75
CA GLU A 71 7.89 -10.94 -5.11
C GLU A 71 8.19 -9.65 -4.33
N ASP A 72 9.48 -9.31 -4.22
CA ASP A 72 9.96 -8.01 -3.71
C ASP A 72 9.80 -6.93 -4.80
N ARG A 73 8.55 -6.54 -5.05
CA ARG A 73 8.16 -5.54 -6.04
C ARG A 73 7.30 -4.47 -5.42
N THR A 74 7.42 -3.24 -5.90
CA THR A 74 6.58 -2.12 -5.47
C THR A 74 5.11 -2.49 -5.60
N SER A 75 4.70 -3.06 -6.73
CA SER A 75 3.33 -3.54 -6.97
C SER A 75 2.88 -4.76 -6.14
N ASN A 76 3.64 -5.18 -5.13
CA ASN A 76 3.27 -6.22 -4.18
C ASN A 76 3.58 -5.84 -2.73
N CYS A 77 4.23 -4.69 -2.51
CA CYS A 77 4.73 -4.31 -1.21
C CYS A 77 4.15 -2.96 -0.77
N ILE A 78 3.55 -2.94 0.40
CA ILE A 78 2.95 -1.75 1.02
C ILE A 78 3.52 -1.52 2.42
N PRO A 79 3.49 -0.28 2.93
CA PRO A 79 3.88 -0.04 4.30
C PRO A 79 2.79 -0.49 5.27
N ALA A 80 3.14 -1.27 6.28
CA ALA A 80 2.22 -1.76 7.29
C ALA A 80 2.84 -1.66 8.69
N CYS A 81 2.06 -1.25 9.69
CA CYS A 81 2.52 -1.33 11.07
C CYS A 81 2.75 -2.80 11.47
N GLN A 82 3.61 -3.03 12.46
CA GLN A 82 3.92 -4.38 12.93
C GLN A 82 2.66 -5.19 13.31
N GLU A 83 1.70 -4.56 13.98
CA GLU A 83 0.44 -5.19 14.39
C GLU A 83 -0.37 -5.70 13.20
N CYS A 84 -0.63 -4.84 12.20
CA CYS A 84 -1.37 -5.22 11.00
C CYS A 84 -0.61 -6.29 10.19
N ASN A 85 0.70 -6.12 10.01
CA ASN A 85 1.52 -7.04 9.23
C ASN A 85 1.57 -8.44 9.89
N GLN A 86 1.75 -8.51 11.21
CA GLN A 86 1.73 -9.77 11.96
C GLN A 86 0.35 -10.42 11.99
N ASN A 87 -0.72 -9.63 12.15
CA ASN A 87 -2.08 -10.15 12.19
C ASN A 87 -2.51 -10.71 10.82
N LYS A 88 -2.20 -9.99 9.72
CA LYS A 88 -2.40 -10.50 8.36
C LYS A 88 -1.58 -11.77 8.14
N SER A 89 -0.29 -11.73 8.45
CA SER A 89 0.65 -12.83 8.23
C SER A 89 0.58 -13.33 6.76
N SER A 90 0.31 -14.61 6.55
CA SER A 90 0.17 -15.26 5.25
C SER A 90 -1.27 -15.28 4.69
N GLN A 91 -2.21 -14.60 5.33
CA GLN A 91 -3.60 -14.56 4.88
C GLN A 91 -3.74 -13.75 3.58
N GLU A 92 -4.78 -14.09 2.80
CA GLU A 92 -5.20 -13.27 1.66
C GLU A 92 -5.69 -11.92 2.19
N TRP A 93 -5.12 -10.84 1.65
CA TRP A 93 -5.22 -9.52 2.26
C TRP A 93 -6.64 -8.95 2.21
N VAL A 94 -7.43 -9.18 1.14
CA VAL A 94 -8.79 -8.64 1.03
C VAL A 94 -9.69 -9.30 2.06
N ALA A 95 -9.68 -10.63 2.11
CA ALA A 95 -10.45 -11.41 3.07
C ALA A 95 -10.09 -11.02 4.51
N TRP A 96 -8.79 -10.95 4.81
CA TRP A 96 -8.31 -10.53 6.13
C TRP A 96 -8.72 -9.09 6.45
N PHE A 97 -8.48 -8.16 5.54
CA PHE A 97 -8.66 -6.72 5.79
C PHE A 97 -10.12 -6.37 6.01
N ARG A 98 -11.05 -6.95 5.24
CA ARG A 98 -12.50 -6.75 5.39
C ARG A 98 -13.07 -7.22 6.73
N MET A 99 -12.36 -8.08 7.45
CA MET A 99 -12.75 -8.52 8.80
C MET A 99 -12.22 -7.61 9.92
N GLN A 100 -11.40 -6.60 9.59
CA GLN A 100 -10.78 -5.73 10.59
C GLN A 100 -11.72 -4.59 11.02
N PRO A 101 -11.68 -4.18 12.30
CA PRO A 101 -12.54 -3.10 12.80
C PRO A 101 -12.20 -1.72 12.22
N PHE A 102 -10.99 -1.56 11.67
CA PHE A 102 -10.52 -0.33 11.02
C PHE A 102 -10.63 -0.38 9.49
N TYR A 103 -11.30 -1.40 8.94
CA TYR A 103 -11.50 -1.52 7.50
C TYR A 103 -12.24 -0.30 6.95
N THR A 104 -11.73 0.23 5.84
CA THR A 104 -12.46 1.22 5.04
C THR A 104 -12.33 0.86 3.56
N ILE A 105 -13.38 1.16 2.80
CA ILE A 105 -13.44 0.89 1.36
C ILE A 105 -12.40 1.73 0.59
N GLU A 106 -12.13 2.94 1.06
CA GLU A 106 -11.13 3.86 0.51
C GLU A 106 -9.72 3.29 0.66
N SER A 107 -9.43 2.70 1.82
CA SER A 107 -8.14 2.05 2.09
C SER A 107 -7.96 0.81 1.20
N GLU A 108 -9.00 0.01 1.01
CA GLU A 108 -8.95 -1.14 0.09
C GLU A 108 -8.71 -0.68 -1.36
N TRP A 109 -9.47 0.32 -1.81
CA TRP A 109 -9.31 0.92 -3.13
C TRP A 109 -7.89 1.45 -3.35
N ARG A 110 -7.35 2.18 -2.37
CA ARG A 110 -5.98 2.73 -2.42
C ARG A 110 -4.93 1.63 -2.55
N ILE A 111 -5.07 0.53 -1.82
CA ILE A 111 -4.18 -0.64 -1.95
C ILE A 111 -4.33 -1.27 -3.35
N ARG A 112 -5.55 -1.43 -3.87
CA ARG A 112 -5.76 -1.97 -5.23
C ARG A 112 -5.06 -1.14 -6.30
N GLN A 113 -5.16 0.19 -6.21
CA GLN A 113 -4.49 1.10 -7.13
C GLN A 113 -2.97 0.95 -7.09
N TRP A 114 -2.41 0.85 -5.88
CA TRP A 114 -0.98 0.60 -5.69
C TRP A 114 -0.52 -0.71 -6.34
N LEU A 115 -1.32 -1.78 -6.22
CA LEU A 115 -1.01 -3.11 -6.77
C LEU A 115 -1.17 -3.20 -8.29
N ALA A 116 -2.05 -2.39 -8.90
CA ALA A 116 -2.39 -2.44 -10.32
C ALA A 116 -1.26 -1.98 -11.28
N ARG A 117 -0.04 -1.71 -10.77
CA ARG A 117 1.16 -1.34 -11.53
C ARG A 117 1.00 -0.07 -12.35
N GLY A 118 0.94 1.06 -11.65
CA GLY A 118 1.03 2.39 -12.26
C GLY A 118 0.99 3.51 -11.23
N LEU A 119 2.16 3.87 -10.69
CA LEU A 119 2.30 5.04 -9.78
C LEU A 119 1.76 6.34 -10.40
N SER A 120 1.58 6.38 -11.72
CA SER A 120 0.90 7.46 -12.44
C SER A 120 -0.49 7.80 -11.91
N HIS A 121 -1.18 6.85 -11.26
CA HIS A 121 -2.49 7.06 -10.62
C HIS A 121 -2.44 6.94 -9.09
N PHE A 122 -1.26 6.76 -8.50
CA PHE A 122 -1.13 6.72 -7.04
C PHE A 122 -0.90 8.13 -6.52
N GLY A 123 -2.00 8.84 -6.25
CA GLY A 123 -2.02 10.25 -5.85
C GLY A 123 -2.77 10.51 -4.54
N PRO A 124 -3.00 11.80 -4.20
CA PRO A 124 -3.99 12.15 -3.19
C PRO A 124 -5.36 11.61 -3.63
N TYR A 125 -6.14 11.10 -2.68
CA TYR A 125 -7.52 10.70 -2.93
C TYR A 125 -8.30 11.92 -3.40
N ASP A 126 -8.89 11.85 -4.60
CA ASP A 126 -9.57 12.98 -5.23
C ASP A 126 -11.10 12.76 -5.37
N GLU A 127 -11.77 13.74 -5.99
CA GLU A 127 -13.23 13.68 -6.21
C GLU A 127 -13.64 12.57 -7.18
N GLU A 128 -12.77 12.16 -8.09
CA GLU A 128 -13.05 11.06 -9.01
C GLU A 128 -12.95 9.72 -8.28
N ASP A 129 -11.96 9.57 -7.42
CA ASP A 129 -11.81 8.42 -6.52
C ASP A 129 -13.05 8.28 -5.62
N SER A 130 -13.60 9.40 -5.16
CA SER A 130 -14.83 9.43 -4.35
C SER A 130 -16.03 8.84 -5.11
N LYS A 131 -16.23 9.22 -6.37
CA LYS A 131 -17.31 8.65 -7.20
C LYS A 131 -17.13 7.15 -7.44
N ILE A 132 -15.90 6.71 -7.67
CA ILE A 132 -15.58 5.28 -7.89
C ILE A 132 -15.84 4.48 -6.62
N VAL A 133 -15.41 4.99 -5.47
CA VAL A 133 -15.65 4.38 -4.17
C VAL A 133 -17.15 4.35 -3.86
N ASP A 134 -17.87 5.45 -4.10
CA ASP A 134 -19.33 5.52 -3.91
C ASP A 134 -20.06 4.54 -4.82
N GLU A 135 -19.68 4.44 -6.10
CA GLU A 135 -20.24 3.47 -7.03
C GLU A 135 -19.96 2.02 -6.61
N TYR A 136 -18.73 1.74 -6.16
CA TYR A 136 -18.36 0.42 -5.66
C TYR A 136 -19.11 0.07 -4.36
N ALA A 137 -19.25 1.02 -3.44
CA ALA A 137 -20.03 0.88 -2.23
C ALA A 137 -21.50 0.61 -2.56
N ASN A 138 -22.10 1.39 -3.46
CA ASN A 138 -23.47 1.20 -3.94
C ASN A 138 -23.67 -0.15 -4.61
N LYS A 139 -22.69 -0.63 -5.37
CA LYS A 139 -22.72 -1.97 -6.00
C LYS A 139 -22.70 -3.09 -4.97
N ILE A 140 -21.90 -2.98 -3.91
CA ILE A 140 -21.88 -3.98 -2.83
C ILE A 140 -23.19 -3.92 -2.02
N MET A 141 -23.63 -2.72 -1.63
CA MET A 141 -24.82 -2.52 -0.80
C MET A 141 -26.12 -2.87 -1.54
N GLY A 142 -26.20 -2.59 -2.85
CA GLY A 142 -27.35 -2.92 -3.69
C GLY A 142 -27.51 -4.42 -4.02
N THR A 143 -26.55 -5.26 -3.62
CA THR A 143 -26.64 -6.73 -3.75
C THR A 143 -27.11 -7.42 -2.46
N TRP A 144 -27.40 -6.66 -1.41
CA TRP A 144 -27.96 -7.20 -0.18
C TRP A 144 -29.45 -7.53 -0.41
N PRO A 145 -29.88 -8.80 -0.30
CA PRO A 145 -31.30 -9.11 -0.33
C PRO A 145 -31.90 -8.47 0.93
N GLU A 146 -32.70 -7.42 0.74
CA GLU A 146 -33.53 -6.88 1.81
C GLU A 146 -34.26 -8.06 2.46
N GLY A 147 -34.10 -8.16 3.79
CA GLY A 147 -34.55 -9.30 4.55
C GLY A 147 -36.00 -9.63 4.23
N LYS A 148 -36.25 -10.88 3.84
CA LYS A 148 -37.59 -11.44 3.99
C LYS A 148 -37.81 -11.63 5.49
N GLU A 149 -38.81 -10.91 5.97
CA GLU A 149 -39.37 -10.87 7.33
C GLU A 149 -39.44 -12.23 8.03
#